data_AF-A0A349JVG1-F1
#
_entry.id   AF-A0A349JVG1-F1
#
_cell.length_a   1.000
_cell.length_b   1.000
_cell.length_c   1.000
_cell.angle_alpha   90.00
_cell.angle_beta   90.00
_cell.angle_gamma   90.00
#
_symmetry.space_group_name_H-M   'P 1'
#
loop_
_entity.id
_entity.type
_entity.pdbx_description
1 polymer ?
#
loop_
_entity_poly.entity_id
_entity_poly.type
_entity_poly.pdbx_seq_one_letter_code
_entity_poly.pdbx_strand_id
1 'polypeptide(L)'
;MNHISQSGKWRVAPAMTLALAVLLTGCEDLLQVELPSTITTDALDNPDIAEVVVNSAITAVECAYSRFIVGNPTGMEDAMVDHGGGAAIEYQDVISTSGCGSGNNYSWFNPFQEARYTAEDLYARLDGWTEEEL
;
A
#
# COMPACT_ATOMS: atom_id res chain seq x y z
N MET A 1 -0.88 -78.29 4.40
CA MET A 1 -0.72 -77.60 5.68
C MET A 1 -0.23 -76.19 5.40
N ASN A 2 -1.09 -75.20 5.59
CA ASN A 2 -0.85 -73.95 6.33
C ASN A 2 -1.75 -72.83 5.80
N HIS A 3 -2.80 -72.56 6.58
CA HIS A 3 -3.60 -71.35 6.52
C HIS A 3 -2.77 -70.17 7.00
N ILE A 4 -2.71 -69.08 6.23
CA ILE A 4 -2.26 -67.77 6.72
C ILE A 4 -3.45 -66.81 6.57
N SER A 5 -4.07 -66.51 7.71
CA SER A 5 -5.18 -65.57 7.87
C SER A 5 -4.69 -64.14 7.70
N GLN A 6 -5.14 -63.45 6.65
CA GLN A 6 -4.97 -62.00 6.51
C GLN A 6 -6.13 -61.25 7.19
N SER A 7 -6.11 -61.21 8.52
CA SER A 7 -7.00 -60.34 9.30
C SER A 7 -6.16 -59.24 9.96
N GLY A 8 -6.14 -58.04 9.39
CA GLY A 8 -5.44 -56.92 10.04
C GLY A 8 -5.31 -55.62 9.25
N LYS A 9 -5.45 -55.65 7.92
CA LYS A 9 -5.16 -54.46 7.09
C LYS A 9 -6.32 -53.49 6.88
N TRP A 10 -7.52 -53.83 7.36
CA TRP A 10 -8.77 -53.12 7.05
C TRP A 10 -9.31 -52.24 8.19
N ARG A 11 -8.48 -51.91 9.20
CA ARG A 11 -8.86 -51.00 10.30
C ARG A 11 -8.09 -49.67 10.31
N VAL A 12 -7.02 -49.56 9.51
CA VAL A 12 -6.15 -48.38 9.44
C VAL A 12 -6.57 -47.37 8.36
N ALA A 13 -7.26 -47.81 7.31
CA ALA A 13 -7.73 -46.95 6.23
C ALA A 13 -8.69 -45.83 6.67
N PRO A 14 -9.74 -46.08 7.49
CA PRO A 14 -10.70 -45.02 7.82
C PRO A 14 -10.11 -43.94 8.75
N ALA A 15 -9.17 -44.31 9.62
CA ALA A 15 -8.51 -43.39 10.54
C ALA A 15 -7.62 -42.38 9.80
N MET A 16 -6.99 -42.81 8.70
CA MET A 16 -6.09 -41.96 7.92
C MET A 16 -6.85 -40.93 7.07
N THR A 17 -8.00 -41.30 6.51
CA THR A 17 -8.91 -40.35 5.83
C THR A 17 -9.51 -39.32 6.77
N LEU A 18 -9.84 -39.71 8.02
CA LEU A 18 -10.37 -38.77 9.01
C LEU A 18 -9.31 -37.75 9.46
N ALA A 19 -8.07 -38.21 9.68
CA ALA A 19 -6.95 -37.34 10.03
C ALA A 19 -6.64 -36.34 8.90
N LEU A 20 -6.72 -36.77 7.64
CA LEU A 20 -6.50 -35.88 6.50
C LEU A 20 -7.62 -34.84 6.36
N ALA A 21 -8.88 -35.23 6.58
CA ALA A 21 -10.01 -34.28 6.55
C ALA A 21 -9.89 -33.19 7.63
N VAL A 22 -9.45 -33.55 8.85
CA VAL A 22 -9.22 -32.58 9.94
C VAL A 22 -8.05 -31.64 9.66
N LEU A 23 -7.01 -32.12 8.95
CA LEU A 23 -5.89 -31.28 8.53
C LEU A 23 -6.28 -30.29 7.43
N LEU A 24 -7.23 -30.64 6.55
CA LEU A 24 -7.70 -29.73 5.49
C LEU A 24 -8.67 -28.65 6.00
N THR A 25 -9.45 -28.91 7.06
CA THR A 25 -10.36 -27.89 7.65
C THR A 25 -9.63 -26.78 8.40
N GLY A 26 -8.35 -26.97 8.75
CA GLY A 26 -7.56 -25.94 9.45
C GLY A 26 -6.88 -24.91 8.53
N CYS A 27 -6.95 -25.08 7.20
CA CYS A 27 -6.32 -24.18 6.24
C CYS A 27 -7.15 -22.93 5.90
N GLU A 28 -8.40 -22.83 6.36
CA GLU A 28 -9.28 -21.70 6.03
C GLU A 28 -8.87 -20.42 6.80
N ASP A 29 -8.38 -20.56 8.03
CA ASP A 29 -7.95 -19.43 8.88
C ASP A 29 -6.42 -19.24 8.93
N LEU A 30 -5.63 -20.20 8.46
CA LEU A 30 -4.17 -20.14 8.52
C LEU A 30 -3.56 -19.02 7.64
N LEU A 31 -4.35 -18.49 6.72
CA LEU A 31 -3.97 -17.38 5.83
C LEU A 31 -4.66 -16.06 6.18
N GLN A 32 -5.43 -15.99 7.27
CA GLN A 32 -5.91 -14.71 7.79
C GLN A 32 -4.76 -14.03 8.53
N VAL A 33 -3.99 -13.23 7.79
CA VAL A 33 -2.93 -12.41 8.35
C VAL A 33 -3.55 -11.09 8.80
N GLU A 34 -3.78 -10.95 10.10
CA GLU A 34 -4.06 -9.66 10.70
C GLU A 34 -2.78 -8.80 10.57
N LEU A 35 -2.81 -7.77 9.73
CA LEU A 35 -1.74 -6.79 9.59
C LEU A 35 -2.11 -5.57 10.43
N PRO A 36 -1.82 -5.55 11.75
CA PRO A 36 -2.30 -4.51 12.66
C PRO A 36 -1.78 -3.11 12.33
N SER A 37 -0.79 -2.99 11.45
CA SER A 37 -0.17 -1.72 11.05
C SER A 37 -0.63 -1.21 9.68
N THR A 38 -1.57 -1.87 9.01
CA THR A 38 -2.08 -1.44 7.70
C THR A 38 -3.59 -1.37 7.70
N ILE A 39 -4.13 -0.27 7.20
CA ILE A 39 -5.56 -0.16 6.96
C ILE A 39 -5.91 -1.06 5.77
N THR A 40 -7.01 -1.82 5.87
CA THR A 40 -7.53 -2.57 4.73
C THR A 40 -8.18 -1.60 3.74
N THR A 41 -8.29 -1.98 2.47
CA THR A 41 -9.03 -1.17 1.48
C THR A 41 -10.48 -0.97 1.88
N ASP A 42 -11.10 -1.99 2.49
CA ASP A 42 -12.50 -1.96 2.92
C ASP A 42 -12.70 -0.98 4.09
N ALA A 43 -11.68 -0.79 4.92
CA ALA A 43 -11.73 0.21 5.99
C ALA A 43 -11.73 1.65 5.44
N LEU A 44 -11.28 1.87 4.20
CA LEU A 44 -11.36 3.17 3.52
C LEU A 44 -12.77 3.53 3.05
N ASP A 45 -13.69 2.55 3.02
CA ASP A 45 -15.10 2.77 2.66
C ASP A 45 -15.97 3.10 3.89
N ASN A 46 -15.35 3.30 5.06
CA ASN A 46 -16.06 3.70 6.28
C ASN A 46 -16.20 5.25 6.35
N PRO A 47 -17.42 5.80 6.36
CA PRO A 47 -17.63 7.24 6.50
C PRO A 47 -17.11 7.83 7.81
N ASP A 48 -17.02 7.04 8.89
CA ASP A 48 -16.50 7.51 10.19
C ASP A 48 -15.04 8.02 10.12
N ILE A 49 -14.30 7.64 9.07
CA ILE A 49 -12.92 8.09 8.84
C ILE A 49 -12.79 9.13 7.72
N ALA A 50 -13.91 9.70 7.23
CA ALA A 50 -13.93 10.70 6.16
C ALA A 50 -12.86 11.79 6.33
N GLU A 51 -12.83 12.42 7.51
CA GLU A 51 -11.87 13.48 7.83
C GLU A 51 -10.41 12.99 7.71
N VAL A 52 -10.13 11.77 8.17
CA VAL A 52 -8.78 11.17 8.11
C VAL A 52 -8.36 10.93 6.66
N VAL A 53 -9.25 10.42 5.81
CA VAL A 53 -8.93 10.14 4.40
C VAL A 53 -8.76 11.46 3.62
N VAL A 54 -9.60 12.47 3.88
CA VAL A 54 -9.44 13.83 3.33
C VAL A 54 -8.10 14.44 3.74
N ASN A 55 -7.76 14.40 5.03
CA ASN A 55 -6.48 14.92 5.51
C ASN A 55 -5.28 14.17 4.91
N SER A 56 -5.43 12.87 4.62
CA SER A 56 -4.40 12.07 3.95
C SER A 56 -4.16 12.55 2.52
N ALA A 57 -5.22 12.86 1.77
CA ALA A 57 -5.10 13.44 0.42
C ALA A 57 -4.44 14.82 0.44
N ILE A 58 -4.81 15.68 1.41
CA ILE A 58 -4.16 17.00 1.61
C ILE A 58 -2.67 16.80 1.90
N THR A 59 -2.32 15.89 2.82
CA THR A 59 -0.93 15.59 3.18
C THR A 59 -0.11 15.13 1.98
N ALA A 60 -0.69 14.31 1.09
CA ALA A 60 -0.03 13.87 -0.13
C ALA A 60 0.32 15.05 -1.05
N VAL A 61 -0.61 15.99 -1.23
CA VAL A 61 -0.40 17.22 -2.01
C VAL A 61 0.68 18.10 -1.37
N GLU A 62 0.61 18.33 -0.06
CA GLU A 62 1.58 19.15 0.67
C GLU A 62 2.99 18.58 0.56
N CYS A 63 3.14 17.26 0.66
CA CYS A 63 4.43 16.63 0.49
C CYS A 63 4.96 16.76 -0.95
N ALA A 64 4.12 16.51 -1.95
CA ALA A 64 4.49 16.68 -3.36
C ALA A 64 4.93 18.12 -3.67
N TYR A 65 4.15 19.09 -3.19
CA TYR A 65 4.45 20.51 -3.33
C TYR A 65 5.76 20.90 -2.64
N SER A 66 5.99 20.42 -1.41
CA SER A 66 7.22 20.69 -0.67
C SER A 66 8.47 20.22 -1.41
N ARG A 67 8.40 19.08 -2.10
CA ARG A 67 9.52 18.56 -2.89
C ARG A 67 9.71 19.36 -4.18
N PHE A 68 8.61 19.79 -4.79
CA PHE A 68 8.67 20.64 -5.97
C PHE A 68 9.28 22.01 -5.67
N ILE A 69 8.83 22.69 -4.62
CA ILE A 69 9.28 24.06 -4.30
C ILE A 69 10.73 24.09 -3.80
N VAL A 70 11.19 23.04 -3.11
CA VAL A 70 12.58 22.96 -2.63
C VAL A 70 13.54 22.64 -3.77
N GLY A 71 13.11 21.81 -4.73
CA GLY A 71 13.97 21.41 -5.84
C GLY A 71 13.89 22.38 -7.01
N ASN A 72 12.71 22.57 -7.59
CA ASN A 72 12.58 23.11 -8.94
C ASN A 72 12.79 24.64 -9.04
N PRO A 73 12.07 25.50 -8.30
CA PRO A 73 12.18 26.94 -8.48
C PRO A 73 13.47 27.53 -7.95
N THR A 74 14.08 26.94 -6.91
CA THR A 74 15.38 27.40 -6.39
C THR A 74 16.53 26.98 -7.31
N GLY A 75 16.54 25.77 -7.87
CA GLY A 75 17.61 25.39 -8.81
C GLY A 75 17.39 25.83 -10.25
N MET A 76 16.28 26.50 -10.56
CA MET A 76 16.08 27.29 -11.80
C MET A 76 16.48 28.76 -11.63
N GLU A 77 16.96 29.16 -10.45
CA GLU A 77 17.41 30.53 -10.18
C GLU A 77 18.93 30.62 -10.39
N ASP A 78 19.34 31.60 -11.20
CA ASP A 78 20.73 31.76 -11.65
C ASP A 78 21.72 31.90 -10.47
N ALA A 79 21.34 32.56 -9.36
CA ALA A 79 22.25 32.72 -8.22
C ALA A 79 22.45 31.42 -7.41
N MET A 80 21.43 30.56 -7.31
CA MET A 80 21.55 29.22 -6.71
C MET A 80 22.41 28.27 -7.55
N VAL A 81 22.35 28.41 -8.87
CA VAL A 81 23.23 27.68 -9.80
C VAL A 81 24.67 28.19 -9.68
N ASP A 82 24.87 29.51 -9.78
CA ASP A 82 26.20 30.12 -9.84
C ASP A 82 26.93 30.12 -8.48
N HIS A 83 26.21 30.19 -7.35
CA HIS A 83 26.82 30.33 -6.01
C HIS A 83 26.45 29.22 -5.02
N GLY A 84 25.37 28.47 -5.28
CA GLY A 84 24.85 27.45 -4.35
C GLY A 84 25.29 26.01 -4.63
N GLY A 85 25.96 25.75 -5.75
CA GLY A 85 26.32 24.38 -6.15
C GLY A 85 25.12 23.56 -6.67
N GLY A 86 24.09 24.24 -7.19
CA GLY A 86 22.83 23.67 -7.65
C GLY A 86 22.88 22.83 -8.94
N ALA A 87 24.07 22.40 -9.40
CA ALA A 87 24.24 21.67 -10.67
C ALA A 87 23.39 20.39 -10.77
N ALA A 88 23.01 19.79 -9.64
CA ALA A 88 22.10 18.64 -9.60
C ALA A 88 20.64 18.98 -10.01
N ILE A 89 20.28 20.25 -10.09
CA ILE A 89 18.93 20.72 -10.41
C ILE A 89 18.85 21.34 -11.82
N GLU A 90 19.91 22.01 -12.27
CA GLU A 90 20.00 22.65 -13.60
C GLU A 90 19.87 21.64 -14.76
N TYR A 91 20.47 20.44 -14.60
CA TYR A 91 20.54 19.40 -15.63
C TYR A 91 19.80 18.12 -15.22
N GLN A 92 18.56 18.24 -14.73
CA GLN A 92 17.70 17.07 -14.54
C GLN A 92 17.27 16.50 -15.90
N ASP A 93 18.16 15.77 -16.58
CA ASP A 93 17.83 15.00 -17.79
C ASP A 93 16.79 13.91 -17.51
N VAL A 94 16.72 13.47 -16.25
CA VAL A 94 15.77 12.50 -15.73
C VAL A 94 15.22 13.00 -14.40
N ILE A 95 13.90 13.17 -14.33
CA ILE A 95 13.22 13.60 -13.12
C ILE A 95 13.26 12.45 -12.11
N SER A 96 13.73 12.74 -10.89
CA SER A 96 13.70 11.73 -9.83
C SER A 96 12.27 11.34 -9.45
N THR A 97 12.04 10.04 -9.30
CA THR A 97 10.72 9.43 -9.07
C THR A 97 10.53 8.88 -7.66
N SER A 98 11.40 9.21 -6.70
CA SER A 98 11.21 8.71 -5.33
C SER A 98 9.98 9.31 -4.63
N GLY A 99 9.35 8.54 -3.75
CA GLY A 99 8.15 8.95 -3.02
C GLY A 99 8.43 9.87 -1.82
N CYS A 100 7.35 10.27 -1.15
CA CYS A 100 7.42 10.98 0.12
C CYS A 100 8.02 10.08 1.22
N GLY A 101 9.02 10.59 1.94
CA GLY A 101 9.82 9.82 2.92
C GLY A 101 11.16 9.30 2.41
N SER A 102 11.45 9.44 1.11
CA SER A 102 12.78 9.24 0.55
C SER A 102 13.72 10.41 0.88
N GLY A 103 14.99 10.11 1.15
CA GLY A 103 16.04 11.10 1.39
C GLY A 103 16.35 12.00 0.19
N ASN A 104 15.83 11.70 -1.01
CA ASN A 104 16.04 12.54 -2.20
C ASN A 104 14.94 13.60 -2.37
N ASN A 105 15.12 14.76 -1.73
CA ASN A 105 14.15 15.85 -1.71
C ASN A 105 13.84 16.51 -3.08
N TYR A 106 14.52 16.11 -4.15
CA TYR A 106 14.32 16.64 -5.50
C TYR A 106 13.31 15.84 -6.33
N SER A 107 12.76 14.74 -5.79
CA SER A 107 11.74 13.94 -6.47
C SER A 107 10.36 14.54 -6.30
N TRP A 108 9.80 15.14 -7.34
CA TRP A 108 8.48 15.78 -7.29
C TRP A 108 7.44 15.06 -8.16
N PHE A 109 7.86 14.44 -9.27
CA PHE A 109 6.93 13.91 -10.27
C PHE A 109 6.04 12.79 -9.70
N ASN A 110 6.65 11.73 -9.15
CA ASN A 110 5.89 10.63 -8.56
C ASN A 110 4.98 11.06 -7.40
N PRO A 111 5.47 11.85 -6.42
CA PRO A 111 4.60 12.39 -5.37
C PRO A 111 3.38 13.14 -5.89
N PHE A 112 3.50 13.91 -6.97
CA PHE A 112 2.33 14.55 -7.58
C PHE A 112 1.39 13.57 -8.27
N GLN A 113 1.90 12.54 -8.94
CA GLN A 113 1.04 11.51 -9.53
C GLN A 113 0.31 10.70 -8.45
N GLU A 114 1.00 10.40 -7.35
CA GLU A 114 0.44 9.75 -6.18
C GLU A 114 -0.64 10.63 -5.54
N ALA A 115 -0.34 11.90 -5.24
CA ALA A 115 -1.30 12.83 -4.68
C ALA A 115 -2.54 13.01 -5.57
N ARG A 116 -2.35 13.08 -6.89
CA ARG A 116 -3.46 13.12 -7.86
C ARG A 116 -4.32 11.87 -7.77
N TYR A 117 -3.71 10.68 -7.84
CA TYR A 117 -4.44 9.42 -7.76
C TYR A 117 -5.18 9.28 -6.43
N THR A 118 -4.54 9.62 -5.30
CA THR A 118 -5.16 9.61 -3.97
C THR A 118 -6.34 10.56 -3.89
N ALA A 119 -6.24 11.76 -4.47
CA ALA A 119 -7.36 12.69 -4.52
C ALA A 119 -8.50 12.18 -5.41
N GLU A 120 -8.19 11.63 -6.60
CA GLU A 120 -9.19 11.04 -7.51
C GLU A 120 -9.92 9.85 -6.86
N ASP A 121 -9.18 8.95 -6.20
CA ASP A 121 -9.74 7.80 -5.46
C ASP A 121 -10.63 8.25 -4.30
N LEU A 122 -10.18 9.23 -3.52
CA LEU A 122 -10.98 9.83 -2.45
C LEU A 122 -12.28 10.43 -2.99
N TYR A 123 -12.22 11.24 -4.06
CA TYR A 123 -13.43 11.83 -4.65
C TYR A 123 -14.42 10.76 -5.10
N ALA A 124 -13.94 9.66 -5.70
CA ALA A 124 -14.80 8.56 -6.12
C ALA A 124 -15.47 7.86 -4.93
N ARG A 125 -14.80 7.76 -3.77
CA ARG A 125 -15.39 7.21 -2.53
C ARG A 125 -16.42 8.15 -1.93
N LEU A 126 -16.08 9.44 -1.81
CA LEU A 126 -16.98 10.46 -1.25
C LEU A 126 -18.27 10.61 -2.07
N ASP A 127 -18.20 10.45 -3.40
CA ASP A 127 -19.39 10.47 -4.28
C ASP A 127 -20.36 9.29 -3.99
N GLY A 128 -19.87 8.21 -3.39
CA GLY A 128 -20.67 7.06 -2.99
C GLY A 128 -21.36 7.19 -1.62
N TRP A 129 -21.00 8.20 -0.83
CA TRP A 129 -21.54 8.42 0.53
C TRP A 129 -22.73 9.38 0.50
N THR A 130 -23.67 9.19 1.44
CA THR A 130 -24.81 10.09 1.61
C THR A 130 -24.41 11.39 2.33
N GLU A 131 -25.21 12.45 2.22
CA GLU A 131 -24.97 13.71 2.94
C GLU A 131 -24.93 13.54 4.48
N GLU A 132 -25.56 12.49 5.00
CA GLU A 132 -25.59 12.16 6.43
C GLU A 132 -24.32 11.41 6.88
N GLU A 133 -23.55 10.88 5.94
CA GLU A 133 -22.29 10.14 6.13
C GLU A 133 -21.04 11.01 5.87
N LEU A 134 -21.21 12.24 5.37
CA LEU A 134 -20.15 13.23 5.10
C LEU A 134 -20.04 14.28 6.21
#